data_AF-A0A1V9VZ61-F1
#
_entry.id   AF-A0A1V9VZ61-F1
#
_cell.length_a   1.000
_cell.length_b   1.000
_cell.length_c   1.000
_cell.angle_alpha   90.00
_cell.angle_beta   90.00
_cell.angle_gamma   90.00
#
_symmetry.space_group_name_H-M   'P 1'
#
loop_
_entity.id
_entity.type
_entity.pdbx_description
1 polymer ?
#
loop_
_entity_poly.entity_id
_entity_poly.type
_entity_poly.pdbx_seq_one_letter_code
_entity_poly.pdbx_strand_id
1 'polypeptide(L)'
;MKTTLWTEDDYLKLAPINDELIKKAEEVLNVKLPESYINLLKEQNGGTLRLDAHPTSEPNSWADDHVNVSGLYGISFDENESSILESHYLIQEWEMPENLVLLSGDGHTWIALDYRNVAENPPVIFIDNEVEQIIELAPNFESFLQNLTTYDYDEE
;
A
#
# COMPACT_ATOMS: atom_id res chain seq x y z
N MET A 1 10.39 -7.73 23.02
CA MET A 1 9.38 -6.71 22.70
C MET A 1 9.10 -6.87 21.21
N LYS A 2 7.86 -7.14 20.81
CA LYS A 2 7.50 -7.20 19.39
C LYS A 2 7.54 -5.74 18.90
N THR A 3 8.53 -5.37 18.10
CA THR A 3 8.61 -4.01 17.55
C THR A 3 7.49 -3.88 16.52
N THR A 4 6.57 -2.94 16.72
CA THR A 4 5.52 -2.63 15.75
C THR A 4 6.12 -1.97 14.51
N LEU A 5 5.54 -2.24 13.33
CA LEU A 5 5.88 -1.54 12.08
C LEU A 5 5.34 -0.10 12.06
N TRP A 6 4.32 0.18 12.87
CA TRP A 6 3.65 1.48 12.92
C TRP A 6 4.40 2.49 13.77
N THR A 7 4.36 3.76 13.36
CA THR A 7 4.78 4.88 14.20
C THR A 7 3.76 5.13 15.33
N GLU A 8 3.99 6.15 16.16
CA GLU A 8 3.04 6.56 17.21
C GLU A 8 2.08 7.67 16.77
N ASP A 9 2.23 8.21 15.55
CA ASP A 9 1.31 9.21 15.04
C ASP A 9 -0.04 8.60 14.61
N ASP A 10 -1.04 9.46 14.50
CA ASP A 10 -2.40 9.07 14.11
C ASP A 10 -2.69 9.42 12.63
N TYR A 11 -1.69 9.80 11.83
CA TYR A 11 -1.90 10.07 10.40
C TYR A 11 -2.21 8.75 9.67
N LEU A 12 -3.21 8.76 8.78
CA LEU A 12 -3.79 7.57 8.09
C LEU A 12 -4.33 6.46 9.01
N LYS A 13 -4.28 6.65 10.33
CA LYS A 13 -4.75 5.65 11.29
C LYS A 13 -6.25 5.72 11.46
N LEU A 14 -6.92 4.60 11.21
CA LEU A 14 -8.37 4.51 11.22
C LEU A 14 -8.87 3.71 12.43
N ALA A 15 -10.19 3.67 12.59
CA ALA A 15 -10.83 2.84 13.60
C ALA A 15 -10.46 1.35 13.42
N PRO A 16 -10.29 0.58 14.52
CA PRO A 16 -9.97 -0.84 14.42
C PRO A 16 -10.96 -1.64 13.58
N ILE A 17 -10.44 -2.56 12.77
CA ILE A 17 -11.24 -3.41 11.89
C ILE A 17 -11.69 -4.70 12.57
N ASN A 18 -12.69 -5.34 11.95
CA ASN A 18 -13.15 -6.67 12.31
C ASN A 18 -13.40 -7.50 11.04
N ASP A 19 -13.66 -8.79 11.22
CA ASP A 19 -13.84 -9.73 10.11
C ASP A 19 -15.04 -9.37 9.20
N GLU A 20 -16.07 -8.70 9.72
CA GLU A 20 -17.21 -8.25 8.92
C GLU A 20 -16.82 -7.11 7.97
N LEU A 21 -16.05 -6.13 8.46
CA LEU A 21 -15.55 -5.02 7.65
C LEU A 21 -14.58 -5.51 6.58
N ILE A 22 -13.68 -6.45 6.92
CA ILE A 22 -12.74 -7.06 5.97
C ILE A 22 -13.52 -7.74 4.84
N LYS A 23 -14.50 -8.58 5.19
CA LYS A 23 -15.31 -9.28 4.20
C LYS A 23 -16.06 -8.32 3.28
N LYS A 24 -16.65 -7.24 3.82
CA LYS A 24 -17.32 -6.22 3.02
C LYS A 24 -16.35 -5.50 2.09
N ALA A 25 -15.13 -5.22 2.54
CA ALA A 25 -14.11 -4.58 1.72
C ALA A 25 -13.70 -5.48 0.54
N GLU A 26 -13.47 -6.77 0.79
CA GLU A 26 -13.21 -7.77 -0.25
C GLU A 26 -14.37 -7.88 -1.26
N GLU A 27 -15.61 -7.83 -0.79
CA GLU A 27 -16.81 -7.82 -1.66
C GLU A 27 -16.89 -6.57 -2.54
N VAL A 28 -16.58 -5.39 -1.99
CA VAL A 28 -16.60 -4.11 -2.73
C VAL A 28 -15.47 -4.04 -3.75
N LEU A 29 -14.26 -4.43 -3.35
CA LEU A 29 -13.09 -4.45 -4.23
C LEU A 29 -13.11 -5.62 -5.21
N ASN A 30 -13.97 -6.62 -4.97
CA ASN A 30 -14.06 -7.88 -5.74
C ASN A 30 -12.70 -8.62 -5.83
N VAL A 31 -11.98 -8.68 -4.70
CA VAL A 31 -10.69 -9.37 -4.55
C VAL A 31 -10.62 -10.06 -3.20
N LYS A 32 -9.62 -10.95 -3.03
CA LYS A 32 -9.27 -11.48 -1.73
C LYS A 32 -7.96 -10.89 -1.25
N LEU A 33 -8.00 -10.17 -0.14
CA LEU A 33 -6.84 -9.46 0.40
C LEU A 33 -5.78 -10.45 0.93
N PRO A 34 -4.48 -10.12 0.84
CA PRO A 34 -3.43 -10.94 1.42
C PRO A 34 -3.62 -11.11 2.93
N GLU A 35 -3.45 -12.34 3.43
CA GLU A 35 -3.60 -12.62 4.86
C GLU A 35 -2.61 -11.81 5.71
N SER A 36 -1.38 -11.62 5.22
CA SER A 36 -0.37 -10.78 5.87
C SER A 36 -0.79 -9.32 6.00
N TYR A 37 -1.53 -8.78 5.01
CA TYR A 37 -2.07 -7.42 5.07
C TYR A 37 -3.22 -7.33 6.07
N ILE A 38 -4.16 -8.27 6.04
CA ILE A 38 -5.26 -8.34 7.02
C ILE A 38 -4.72 -8.44 8.45
N ASN A 39 -3.71 -9.30 8.68
CA ASN A 39 -3.10 -9.46 9.99
C ASN A 39 -2.43 -8.17 10.47
N LEU A 40 -1.76 -7.45 9.57
CA LEU A 40 -1.18 -6.14 9.87
C LEU A 40 -2.27 -5.11 10.23
N LEU A 41 -3.37 -5.06 9.47
CA LEU A 41 -4.48 -4.15 9.74
C LEU A 41 -5.25 -4.47 11.03
N LYS A 42 -5.26 -5.74 11.46
CA LYS A 42 -5.79 -6.15 12.76
C LYS A 42 -4.91 -5.68 13.93
N GLU A 43 -3.61 -5.47 13.71
CA GLU A 43 -2.73 -4.81 14.69
C GLU A 43 -3.00 -3.30 14.73
N GLN A 44 -3.10 -2.64 13.56
CA GLN A 44 -3.56 -1.25 13.42
C GLN A 44 -4.12 -1.01 12.02
N ASN A 45 -5.32 -0.42 11.93
CA ASN A 45 -6.00 -0.20 10.66
C ASN A 45 -5.45 1.02 9.91
N GLY A 46 -4.36 0.83 9.18
CA GLY A 46 -3.67 1.90 8.47
C GLY A 46 -2.79 2.75 9.37
N GLY A 47 -1.96 3.58 8.76
CA GLY A 47 -1.09 4.50 9.46
C GLY A 47 0.26 4.72 8.78
N THR A 48 1.10 5.51 9.43
CA THR A 48 2.47 5.77 9.02
C THR A 48 3.40 4.61 9.43
N LEU A 49 4.33 4.26 8.55
CA LEU A 49 5.30 3.19 8.78
C LEU A 49 6.61 3.73 9.38
N ARG A 50 7.25 2.93 10.24
CA ARG A 50 8.62 3.22 10.74
C ARG A 50 9.69 2.99 9.69
N LEU A 51 9.44 2.04 8.79
CA LEU A 51 10.30 1.68 7.66
C LEU A 51 9.61 2.23 6.42
N ASP A 52 10.07 3.39 5.97
CA ASP A 52 9.38 4.27 5.01
C ASP A 52 9.90 4.13 3.58
N ALA A 53 10.69 3.11 3.29
CA ALA A 53 11.24 2.85 1.96
C ALA A 53 11.20 1.36 1.61
N HIS A 54 11.13 1.07 0.31
CA HIS A 54 11.34 -0.27 -0.24
C HIS A 54 12.39 -0.21 -1.36
N PRO A 55 13.42 -1.07 -1.36
CA PRO A 55 14.45 -1.05 -2.41
C PRO A 55 13.88 -1.47 -3.77
N THR A 56 14.47 -0.95 -4.84
CA THR A 56 14.22 -1.35 -6.24
C THR A 56 15.55 -1.33 -7.01
N SER A 57 15.66 -2.13 -8.07
CA SER A 57 16.80 -2.08 -9.00
C SER A 57 16.56 -1.16 -10.19
N GLU A 58 15.35 -0.61 -10.31
CA GLU A 58 14.93 0.31 -11.36
C GLU A 58 14.76 1.73 -10.80
N PRO A 59 15.35 2.75 -11.46
CA PRO A 59 15.14 4.14 -11.07
C PRO A 59 13.69 4.56 -11.33
N ASN A 60 13.22 5.54 -10.55
CA ASN A 60 11.91 6.18 -10.67
C ASN A 60 12.05 7.72 -10.67
N SER A 61 10.93 8.47 -10.68
CA SER A 61 10.95 9.94 -10.73
C SER A 61 11.65 10.58 -9.53
N TRP A 62 11.79 9.85 -8.43
CA TRP A 62 12.25 10.36 -7.16
C TRP A 62 13.62 9.82 -6.72
N ALA A 63 13.90 8.53 -6.93
CA ALA A 63 15.16 7.91 -6.54
C ALA A 63 15.63 6.81 -7.51
N ASP A 64 16.93 6.51 -7.48
CA ASP A 64 17.57 5.55 -8.38
C ASP A 64 17.43 4.07 -7.93
N ASP A 65 17.23 3.83 -6.63
CA ASP A 65 17.38 2.50 -6.01
C ASP A 65 16.33 2.15 -4.93
N HIS A 66 15.34 3.01 -4.71
CA HIS A 66 14.27 2.77 -3.74
C HIS A 66 13.00 3.56 -4.09
N VAL A 67 11.89 3.19 -3.46
CA VAL A 67 10.61 3.91 -3.51
C VAL A 67 10.20 4.32 -2.11
N ASN A 68 9.48 5.44 -1.98
CA ASN A 68 8.90 5.85 -0.71
C ASN A 68 7.64 5.02 -0.38
N VAL A 69 7.51 4.65 0.90
CA VAL A 69 6.34 3.97 1.48
C VAL A 69 6.01 4.64 2.82
N SER A 70 5.61 5.90 2.79
CA SER A 70 5.33 6.70 3.99
C SER A 70 4.30 6.08 4.95
N GLY A 71 3.31 5.38 4.42
CA GLY A 71 2.27 4.73 5.21
C GLY A 71 1.49 3.70 4.40
N LEU A 72 0.55 3.03 5.06
CA LEU A 72 -0.41 2.17 4.41
C LEU A 72 -1.82 2.63 4.73
N TYR A 73 -2.68 2.66 3.72
CA TYR A 73 -4.11 2.80 3.90
C TYR A 73 -4.65 1.62 4.68
N GLY A 74 -5.70 1.88 5.45
CA GLY A 74 -6.51 0.85 6.07
C GLY A 74 -7.83 0.66 5.32
N ILE A 75 -8.79 0.07 6.00
CA ILE A 75 -10.15 -0.12 5.52
C ILE A 75 -11.08 0.83 6.27
N SER A 76 -11.67 1.77 5.56
CA SER A 76 -12.82 2.54 6.04
C SER A 76 -13.86 2.71 4.95
N PHE A 77 -15.12 2.76 5.39
CA PHE A 77 -16.30 3.08 4.58
C PHE A 77 -16.78 4.52 4.79
N ASP A 78 -16.07 5.31 5.59
CA ASP A 78 -16.28 6.76 5.66
C ASP A 78 -15.58 7.41 4.47
N GLU A 79 -16.33 8.14 3.65
CA GLU A 79 -15.83 8.83 2.45
C GLU A 79 -14.87 9.98 2.76
N ASN A 80 -14.75 10.37 4.03
CA ASN A 80 -13.81 11.41 4.47
C ASN A 80 -12.45 10.83 4.94
N GLU A 81 -12.28 9.51 4.91
CA GLU A 81 -11.09 8.82 5.40
C GLU A 81 -10.34 8.14 4.26
N SER A 82 -9.01 8.32 4.21
CA SER A 82 -8.16 7.68 3.20
C SER A 82 -8.13 6.16 3.38
N SER A 83 -8.53 5.42 2.34
CA SER A 83 -8.91 4.01 2.45
C SER A 83 -8.62 3.26 1.17
N ILE A 84 -8.30 1.96 1.29
CA ILE A 84 -8.16 1.10 0.10
C ILE A 84 -9.45 1.02 -0.74
N LEU A 85 -10.61 1.37 -0.17
CA LEU A 85 -11.88 1.41 -0.91
C LEU A 85 -11.94 2.53 -1.94
N GLU A 86 -11.07 3.54 -1.84
CA GLU A 86 -10.94 4.60 -2.84
C GLU A 86 -10.19 4.15 -4.10
N SER A 87 -9.62 2.92 -4.11
CA SER A 87 -8.81 2.40 -5.22
C SER A 87 -9.49 2.58 -6.57
N HIS A 88 -10.77 2.23 -6.70
CA HIS A 88 -11.47 2.35 -7.98
C HIS A 88 -11.57 3.79 -8.49
N TYR A 89 -11.86 4.74 -7.58
CA TYR A 89 -11.93 6.16 -7.93
C TYR A 89 -10.55 6.69 -8.33
N LEU A 90 -9.52 6.39 -7.55
CA LEU A 90 -8.15 6.85 -7.79
C LEU A 90 -7.56 6.24 -9.06
N ILE A 91 -7.83 4.97 -9.34
CA ILE A 91 -7.42 4.32 -10.60
C ILE A 91 -7.99 5.05 -11.81
N GLN A 92 -9.26 5.45 -11.76
CA GLN A 92 -9.90 6.20 -12.84
C GLN A 92 -9.34 7.62 -12.96
N GLU A 93 -9.20 8.32 -11.83
CA GLU A 93 -8.70 9.70 -11.79
C GLU A 93 -7.29 9.82 -12.39
N TRP A 94 -6.44 8.82 -12.13
CA TRP A 94 -5.05 8.80 -12.58
C TRP A 94 -4.80 7.93 -13.81
N GLU A 95 -5.87 7.46 -14.47
CA GLU A 95 -5.80 6.61 -15.67
C GLU A 95 -4.89 5.37 -15.52
N MET A 96 -4.85 4.80 -14.31
CA MET A 96 -4.04 3.64 -13.97
C MET A 96 -4.66 2.33 -14.48
N PRO A 97 -3.89 1.22 -14.56
CA PRO A 97 -4.47 -0.08 -14.88
C PRO A 97 -5.58 -0.49 -13.91
N GLU A 98 -6.66 -1.07 -14.44
CA GLU A 98 -7.74 -1.64 -13.65
C GLU A 98 -7.29 -2.89 -12.87
N ASN A 99 -8.10 -3.32 -11.89
CA ASN A 99 -7.84 -4.46 -11.00
C ASN A 99 -6.59 -4.30 -10.12
N LEU A 100 -6.44 -3.11 -9.53
CA LEU A 100 -5.44 -2.82 -8.51
C LEU A 100 -6.13 -2.49 -7.18
N VAL A 101 -5.43 -2.72 -6.08
CA VAL A 101 -5.80 -2.17 -4.76
C VAL A 101 -4.66 -1.28 -4.29
N LEU A 102 -4.92 0.01 -4.17
CA LEU A 102 -3.93 1.01 -3.77
C LEU A 102 -3.72 0.93 -2.26
N LEU A 103 -2.48 0.69 -1.86
CA LEU A 103 -2.06 0.55 -0.48
C LEU A 103 -1.48 1.84 0.09
N SER A 104 -0.91 2.67 -0.76
CA SER A 104 -0.26 3.94 -0.40
C SER A 104 -0.11 4.81 -1.64
N GLY A 105 0.01 6.12 -1.45
CA GLY A 105 0.33 7.04 -2.52
C GLY A 105 0.06 8.49 -2.14
N ASP A 106 0.55 9.40 -2.99
CA ASP A 106 0.47 10.85 -2.82
C ASP A 106 -0.17 11.58 -4.01
N GLY A 107 -0.66 10.83 -5.00
CA GLY A 107 -1.18 11.36 -6.27
C GLY A 107 -0.22 11.16 -7.43
N HIS A 108 1.09 11.27 -7.21
CA HIS A 108 2.10 11.11 -8.24
C HIS A 108 2.55 9.66 -8.35
N THR A 109 2.73 9.02 -7.19
CA THR A 109 3.20 7.65 -7.11
C THR A 109 2.29 6.81 -6.21
N TRP A 110 2.24 5.51 -6.50
CA TRP A 110 1.33 4.59 -5.82
C TRP A 110 2.01 3.25 -5.54
N ILE A 111 1.75 2.69 -4.36
CA ILE A 111 2.03 1.29 -4.03
C ILE A 111 0.72 0.52 -4.13
N ALA A 112 0.69 -0.59 -4.87
CA ALA A 112 -0.54 -1.31 -5.12
C ALA A 112 -0.38 -2.84 -5.11
N LEU A 113 -1.45 -3.54 -4.74
CA LEU A 113 -1.61 -4.97 -5.00
C LEU A 113 -2.10 -5.17 -6.44
N ASP A 114 -1.40 -5.99 -7.22
CA ASP A 114 -1.69 -6.20 -8.64
C ASP A 114 -2.51 -7.47 -8.90
N TYR A 115 -3.83 -7.34 -9.00
CA TYR A 115 -4.75 -8.43 -9.29
C TYR A 115 -5.02 -8.62 -10.80
N ARG A 116 -4.30 -7.91 -11.70
CA ARG A 116 -4.56 -7.99 -13.14
C ARG A 116 -4.49 -9.42 -13.70
N ASN A 117 -3.61 -10.25 -13.12
CA ASN A 117 -3.32 -11.59 -13.61
C ASN A 117 -3.57 -12.72 -12.58
N VAL A 118 -3.98 -12.38 -11.36
CA VAL A 118 -4.11 -13.32 -10.24
C VAL A 118 -5.31 -12.97 -9.37
N ALA A 119 -5.95 -13.99 -8.79
CA ALA A 119 -7.14 -13.81 -7.96
C ALA A 119 -6.85 -13.71 -6.45
N GLU A 120 -5.72 -14.26 -6.01
CA GLU A 120 -5.30 -14.28 -4.60
C GLU A 120 -3.78 -14.12 -4.52
N ASN A 121 -3.31 -13.54 -3.41
CA ASN A 121 -1.89 -13.32 -3.12
C ASN A 121 -1.11 -12.63 -4.26
N PRO A 122 -1.55 -11.44 -4.71
CA PRO A 122 -0.92 -10.71 -5.79
C PRO A 122 0.46 -10.16 -5.43
N PRO A 123 1.30 -9.87 -6.45
CA PRO A 123 2.51 -9.08 -6.23
C PRO A 123 2.18 -7.66 -5.80
N VAL A 124 3.16 -7.01 -5.17
CA VAL A 124 3.13 -5.59 -4.84
C VAL A 124 3.92 -4.84 -5.88
N ILE A 125 3.30 -3.83 -6.47
CA ILE A 125 3.89 -2.97 -7.50
C ILE A 125 4.00 -1.53 -7.01
N PHE A 126 4.95 -0.81 -7.59
CA PHE A 126 5.04 0.64 -7.57
C PHE A 126 4.60 1.18 -8.93
N ILE A 127 3.82 2.25 -8.91
CA ILE A 127 3.34 2.95 -10.10
C ILE A 127 3.82 4.38 -10.00
N ASP A 128 4.51 4.82 -11.04
CA ASP A 128 4.98 6.19 -11.19
C ASP A 128 4.25 6.84 -12.35
N ASN A 129 3.32 7.74 -12.04
CA ASN A 129 2.53 8.41 -13.06
C ASN A 129 3.32 9.54 -13.74
N GLU A 130 4.41 10.03 -13.16
CA GLU A 130 5.20 11.11 -13.76
C GLU A 130 6.02 10.62 -14.96
N VAL A 131 6.50 9.36 -14.89
CA VAL A 131 7.30 8.73 -15.96
C VAL A 131 6.60 7.53 -16.63
N GLU A 132 5.32 7.31 -16.34
CA GLU A 132 4.49 6.21 -16.89
C GLU A 132 5.13 4.82 -16.70
N GLN A 133 5.62 4.54 -15.48
CA GLN A 133 6.34 3.30 -15.16
C GLN A 133 5.61 2.45 -14.12
N ILE A 134 5.76 1.13 -14.23
CA ILE A 134 5.32 0.18 -13.21
C ILE A 134 6.49 -0.75 -12.89
N ILE A 135 6.82 -0.87 -11.60
CA ILE A 135 7.91 -1.70 -11.08
C ILE A 135 7.31 -2.75 -10.15
N GLU A 136 7.68 -4.02 -10.29
CA GLU A 136 7.36 -5.05 -9.30
C GLU A 136 8.31 -4.93 -8.10
N LEU A 137 7.78 -4.63 -6.91
CA LEU A 137 8.58 -4.52 -5.70
C LEU A 137 8.76 -5.87 -5.01
N ALA A 138 7.70 -6.67 -4.99
CA ALA A 138 7.71 -7.96 -4.32
C ALA A 138 6.68 -8.93 -4.91
N PRO A 139 6.95 -10.25 -4.87
CA PRO A 139 6.04 -11.25 -5.42
C PRO A 139 4.75 -11.44 -4.59
N ASN A 140 4.69 -10.88 -3.38
CA ASN A 140 3.51 -10.87 -2.51
C ASN A 140 3.70 -9.85 -1.37
N PHE A 141 2.62 -9.56 -0.64
CA PHE A 141 2.63 -8.58 0.45
C PHE A 141 3.50 -8.99 1.65
N GLU A 142 3.65 -10.29 1.94
CA GLU A 142 4.55 -10.71 3.03
C GLU A 142 6.02 -10.42 2.69
N SER A 143 6.45 -10.73 1.46
CA SER A 143 7.79 -10.42 0.97
C SER A 143 8.04 -8.90 0.88
N PHE A 144 7.01 -8.11 0.56
CA PHE A 144 7.09 -6.65 0.60
C PHE A 144 7.41 -6.15 2.02
N LEU A 145 6.64 -6.59 3.03
CA LEU A 145 6.87 -6.19 4.42
C LEU A 145 8.26 -6.58 4.94
N GLN A 146 8.79 -7.73 4.53
CA GLN A 146 10.10 -8.22 4.97
C GLN A 146 11.27 -7.39 4.43
N ASN A 147 11.07 -6.68 3.32
CA ASN A 147 12.10 -5.88 2.65
C ASN A 147 11.95 -4.37 2.85
N LEU A 148 10.97 -3.93 3.65
CA LEU A 148 10.89 -2.53 4.07
C LEU A 148 12.18 -2.14 4.82
N THR A 149 12.65 -0.93 4.56
CA THR A 149 13.83 -0.32 5.19
C THR A 149 13.52 1.13 5.54
N THR A 150 14.40 1.76 6.33
CA THR A 150 14.50 3.21 6.37
C THR A 150 15.48 3.67 5.31
N TYR A 151 15.20 4.78 4.64
CA TYR A 151 16.21 5.48 3.87
C TYR A 151 16.53 6.79 4.57
N ASP A 152 17.75 6.91 5.09
CA ASP A 152 18.24 8.19 5.60
C ASP A 152 18.49 9.08 4.38
N TYR A 153 17.69 10.14 4.23
CA TYR A 153 18.07 11.24 3.37
C TYR A 153 19.35 11.82 3.96
N ASP A 154 20.50 11.53 3.35
CA ASP A 154 21.71 12.27 3.66
C ASP A 154 21.36 13.76 3.42
N GLU A 155 21.14 14.51 4.50
CA GLU A 155 21.02 15.96 4.45
C GLU A 155 22.37 16.49 3.93
N GLU A 156 22.44 16.84 2.64
CA GLU A 156 23.53 17.66 2.09
C GLU A 156 23.54 19.08 2.71
#